data_AF-A0A7C7BMP8-F1
#
_entry.id   AF-A0A7C7BMP8-F1
#
_cell.length_a   1.000
_cell.length_b   1.000
_cell.length_c   1.000
_cell.angle_alpha   90.00
_cell.angle_beta   90.00
_cell.angle_gamma   90.00
#
_symmetry.space_group_name_H-M   'P 1'
#
loop_
_entity.id
_entity.type
_entity.pdbx_description
1 polymer ?
#
loop_
_entity_poly.entity_id
_entity_poly.type
_entity_poly.pdbx_seq_one_letter_code
_entity_poly.pdbx_strand_id
1 'polypeptide(L)' 'RKVEGEGVIGEQPIIEPGETHQYSSSCDLNTDMGKMWGTYLMQRVNKGDKFRVNIPEFKMMVPHRLN' A
#
# COMPACT_ATOMS: atom_id res chain seq x y z
N ARG A 1 0.89 -11.50 8.40
CA ARG A 1 1.58 -11.99 7.17
C ARG A 1 2.43 -10.85 6.62
N LYS A 2 3.63 -11.12 6.11
CA LYS A 2 4.43 -10.15 5.34
C LYS A 2 4.16 -10.39 3.86
N VAL A 3 3.90 -9.33 3.10
CA VAL A 3 3.76 -9.37 1.64
C VAL A 3 4.80 -8.42 1.08
N GLU A 4 5.57 -8.88 0.10
CA GLU A 4 6.63 -8.13 -0.57
C GLU A 4 6.59 -8.53 -2.04
N GLY A 5 6.71 -7.56 -2.93
CA GLY A 5 6.60 -7.75 -4.37
C GLY A 5 6.92 -6.46 -5.12
N GLU A 6 7.16 -6.61 -6.42
CA GLU A 6 7.44 -5.47 -7.28
C GLU A 6 6.14 -4.79 -7.72
N GLY A 7 6.10 -3.46 -7.56
CA GLY A 7 4.96 -2.64 -7.96
C GLY A 7 3.72 -2.82 -7.09
N VAL A 8 2.62 -2.25 -7.57
CA VAL A 8 1.27 -2.37 -7.01
C VAL A 8 0.39 -2.97 -8.10
N ILE A 9 -0.41 -4.00 -7.80
CA ILE A 9 -1.28 -4.69 -8.77
C ILE A 9 -0.58 -5.18 -10.08
N GLY A 10 0.74 -5.34 -10.08
CA GLY A 10 1.53 -5.69 -11.27
C GLY A 10 2.06 -4.49 -12.06
N GLU A 11 1.81 -3.27 -11.59
CA GLU A 11 2.23 -2.02 -12.23
C GLU A 11 3.28 -1.28 -11.39
N GLN A 12 4.19 -0.57 -12.07
CA GLN A 12 5.12 0.38 -11.46
C GLN A 12 4.82 1.78 -11.99
N PRO A 13 3.80 2.46 -11.43
CA PRO A 13 3.35 3.74 -11.97
C PRO A 13 4.40 4.84 -11.73
N ILE A 14 4.57 5.69 -12.74
CA ILE A 14 5.28 6.97 -12.59
C ILE A 14 4.25 8.00 -12.15
N ILE A 15 4.55 8.72 -11.07
CA ILE A 15 3.68 9.76 -10.52
C ILE A 15 4.39 11.09 -10.72
N GLU A 16 3.88 11.91 -11.64
CA GLU A 16 4.43 13.23 -11.89
C GLU A 16 4.04 14.22 -10.77
N PRO A 17 4.76 15.34 -10.61
CA PRO A 17 4.43 16.34 -9.62
C PRO A 17 2.98 16.84 -9.76
N GLY A 18 2.18 16.66 -8.71
CA GLY A 18 0.77 17.05 -8.69
C GLY A 18 -0.20 15.96 -9.15
N GLU A 19 0.29 14.85 -9.67
CA GLU A 19 -0.54 13.70 -10.03
C GLU A 19 -0.80 12.78 -8.82
N THR A 20 -1.81 11.92 -8.97
CA THR A 20 -2.18 10.93 -7.96
C THR A 20 -2.44 9.60 -8.64
N HIS A 21 -1.91 8.53 -8.07
CA HIS A 21 -2.22 7.17 -8.48
C HIS A 21 -3.06 6.49 -7.39
N GLN A 22 -4.19 5.90 -7.79
CA GLN A 22 -5.10 5.19 -6.90
C GLN A 22 -5.33 3.78 -7.42
N TYR A 23 -5.23 2.80 -6.52
CA TYR A 23 -5.50 1.40 -6.83
C TYR A 23 -6.31 0.76 -5.70
N SER A 24 -6.91 -0.40 -5.99
CA SER A 24 -7.62 -1.22 -4.99
C SER A 24 -7.03 -2.62 -4.97
N SER A 25 -6.84 -3.16 -3.76
CA SER A 25 -6.40 -4.54 -3.54
C SER A 25 -7.21 -5.18 -2.42
N SER A 26 -7.35 -6.50 -2.44
CA SER A 26 -7.99 -7.26 -1.38
C SER A 26 -6.95 -8.05 -0.58
N CYS A 27 -7.25 -8.29 0.70
CA CYS A 27 -6.49 -9.18 1.55
C CYS A 27 -7.46 -10.02 2.37
N ASP A 28 -7.36 -11.35 2.25
CA ASP A 28 -8.15 -12.25 3.07
C ASP A 28 -7.60 -12.27 4.49
N LEU A 29 -8.46 -11.91 5.45
CA LEU A 29 -8.19 -12.03 6.87
C LEU A 29 -8.96 -13.23 7.43
N ASN A 30 -8.26 -14.06 8.21
CA ASN A 30 -8.90 -15.13 8.99
C ASN A 30 -9.54 -14.62 10.29
N THR A 31 -9.51 -13.30 10.53
CA THR A 31 -9.97 -12.65 11.76
C THR A 31 -10.91 -11.48 11.45
N ASP A 32 -11.92 -11.27 12.30
CA ASP A 32 -12.90 -10.16 12.19
C ASP A 32 -12.28 -8.76 12.30
N MET A 33 -11.06 -8.69 12.83
CA MET A 33 -10.27 -7.47 12.99
C MET A 33 -8.83 -7.73 12.56
N GLY A 34 -8.23 -6.74 11.90
CA GLY A 34 -6.84 -6.76 11.49
C GLY A 34 -6.26 -5.36 11.38
N LYS A 35 -4.95 -5.30 11.16
CA LYS A 35 -4.23 -4.07 10.87
C LYS A 35 -3.27 -4.28 9.72
N MET A 36 -3.06 -3.24 8.93
CA MET A 36 -2.08 -3.23 7.84
C MET A 36 -1.22 -1.99 7.94
N TRP A 37 0.06 -2.15 7.60
CA TRP A 37 1.09 -1.14 7.62
C TRP A 37 2.23 -1.61 6.71
N GLY A 38 3.04 -0.70 6.21
CA GLY A 38 4.08 -1.08 5.26
C GLY A 38 4.87 0.09 4.71
N THR A 39 5.54 -0.15 3.59
CA THR A 39 6.42 0.84 2.96
C THR A 39 6.46 0.58 1.45
N TYR A 40 6.40 1.65 0.65
CA TYR A 40 6.75 1.59 -0.77
C TYR A 40 8.21 1.97 -0.98
N LEU A 41 8.89 1.24 -1.86
CA LEU A 41 10.19 1.64 -2.36
C LEU A 41 9.99 2.39 -3.67
N MET A 42 10.19 3.70 -3.63
CA MET A 42 10.05 4.60 -4.78
C MET A 42 11.43 4.86 -5.39
N GLN A 43 11.47 5.11 -6.69
CA GLN A 43 12.68 5.53 -7.40
C GLN A 43 12.43 6.87 -8.08
N ARG A 44 13.36 7.82 -7.93
CA ARG A 44 13.33 9.08 -8.68
C ARG A 44 13.74 8.80 -10.12
N VAL A 45 12.83 9.00 -11.07
CA VAL A 45 13.07 8.80 -12.52
C VAL A 45 14.33 9.56 -12.99
N ASN A 46 14.54 10.79 -12.48
CA ASN A 46 15.61 11.67 -12.97
C ASN A 46 16.99 11.41 -12.36
N LYS A 47 17.07 10.76 -11.20
CA LYS A 47 18.35 10.54 -10.46
C LYS A 47 18.69 9.07 -10.24
N GLY A 48 17.73 8.17 -10.39
CA GLY A 48 17.90 6.76 -10.01
C GLY A 48 17.90 6.51 -8.50
N ASP A 49 17.94 7.55 -7.67
CA ASP A 49 17.90 7.45 -6.22
C ASP A 49 16.61 6.79 -5.74
N LYS A 50 16.75 5.81 -4.86
CA LYS A 50 15.62 5.10 -4.23
C LYS A 50 15.34 5.68 -2.85
N PHE A 51 14.06 5.83 -2.53
CA PHE A 51 13.61 6.29 -1.21
C PHE A 51 12.37 5.52 -0.76
N ARG A 52 12.14 5.49 0.55
CA ARG A 52 11.03 4.77 1.16
C ARG A 52 9.90 5.71 1.53
N VAL A 53 8.68 5.33 1.21
CA VAL A 53 7.45 6.04 1.60
C VAL A 53 6.66 5.15 2.54
N ASN A 54 6.38 5.66 3.74
CA ASN A 54 5.70 4.90 4.78
C ASN A 54 4.19 4.84 4.51
N ILE A 55 3.61 3.65 4.64
CA ILE A 55 2.16 3.43 4.68
C ILE A 55 1.76 3.40 6.15
N PRO A 56 0.94 4.36 6.62
CA PRO A 56 0.52 4.41 8.02
C PRO A 56 -0.28 3.16 8.40
N GLU A 57 -0.28 2.83 9.70
CA GLU A 57 -1.11 1.73 10.21
C GLU A 57 -2.60 2.10 10.04
N PHE A 58 -3.36 1.25 9.35
CA PHE A 58 -4.81 1.33 9.28
C PHE A 58 -5.46 0.05 9.77
N LYS A 59 -6.62 0.19 10.42
CA LYS A 59 -7.40 -0.92 10.99
C LYS A 59 -8.44 -1.38 9.99
N MET A 60 -8.59 -2.69 9.84
CA MET A 60 -9.63 -3.33 9.05
C MET A 60 -10.58 -4.01 10.03
N MET A 61 -11.86 -3.64 10.01
CA MET A 61 -12.88 -4.17 10.92
C MET A 61 -14.14 -4.49 10.13
N VAL A 62 -14.77 -5.63 10.42
CA VAL A 62 -16.05 -5.99 9.81
C VAL A 62 -17.15 -5.10 10.39
N PRO A 63 -18.00 -4.45 9.55
CA PRO A 63 -19.01 -3.48 10.00
C PRO A 63 -19.97 -4.01 11.06
N HIS A 64 -20.26 -5.31 11.05
CA HIS A 64 -21.21 -5.96 11.96
C HIS A 64 -20.76 -6.04 13.45
N ARG A 65 -19.52 -5.64 13.77
CA ARG A 65 -18.99 -5.61 15.14
C ARG A 65 -19.08 -4.22 15.81
N LEU A 66 -19.59 -3.21 15.12
CA LEU A 66 -19.76 -1.85 15.66
C LEU A 66 -21.15 -1.62 16.32
N ASN A 67 -21.96 -2.67 16.45
CA ASN A 67 -23.29 -2.62 17.06
C ASN A 67 -23.28 -3.13 18.50
#